data_AF-A0A5J4PLN9-F1
#
_entry.id   AF-A0A5J4PLN9-F1
#
_cell.length_a   1.000
_cell.length_b   1.000
_cell.length_c   1.000
_cell.angle_alpha   90.00
_cell.angle_beta   90.00
_cell.angle_gamma   90.00
#
_symmetry.space_group_name_H-M   'P 1'
#
loop_
_entity.id
_entity.type
_entity.pdbx_description
1 polymer ?
#
loop_
_entity_poly.entity_id
_entity_poly.type
_entity_poly.pdbx_seq_one_letter_code
_entity_poly.pdbx_strand_id
1 'polypeptide(L)'
;KGELAPVFFGSALNNFGVKELLDCFVEIAPSPRPVEAEERKVNPEESKFTGFIFKITANIDPNHRSCVAFCKICSGKFVRNSPYLHIRHGKIIRFSSPTQFMAQRKTTIDEAWAGDIIGLPDSGGTFKIGDTLTEGEQLHFKGLPSFSPEMFKYIENADPMKQKQLSKGIDQLMDEGVAQLFINQFNGRKIIGTVGQLQFEVIQYRLLNEYNASCRWEPLSLYKACWIESNNQEELEAFQKRKYQYMAKDREGRNVFLADSNYVLQMAQIDFKNITFHFTSEF
;
A
#
# COMPACT_ATOMS: atom_id res chain seq x y z
N LYS A 1 -23.23 4.01 5.70
CA LYS A 1 -23.29 2.76 4.92
C LYS A 1 -23.76 3.09 3.50
N GLY A 2 -23.35 2.33 2.49
CA GLY A 2 -23.77 2.53 1.09
C GLY A 2 -24.98 1.67 0.75
N GLU A 3 -26.12 1.92 1.40
CA GLU A 3 -27.33 1.10 1.27
C GLU A 3 -28.19 1.46 0.05
N LEU A 4 -27.96 2.64 -0.53
CA LEU A 4 -28.63 3.14 -1.73
C LEU A 4 -27.59 3.79 -2.64
N ALA A 5 -27.70 3.54 -3.94
CA ALA A 5 -26.87 4.14 -4.98
C ALA A 5 -27.77 4.80 -6.03
N PRO A 6 -27.68 6.13 -6.24
CA PRO A 6 -28.44 6.78 -7.30
C PRO A 6 -27.94 6.32 -8.67
N VAL A 7 -28.87 6.07 -9.60
CA VAL A 7 -28.58 5.55 -10.94
C VAL A 7 -28.84 6.64 -11.96
N PHE A 8 -27.86 6.87 -12.83
CA PHE A 8 -27.91 7.84 -13.93
C PHE A 8 -27.78 7.10 -15.26
N PHE A 9 -28.52 7.57 -16.27
CA PHE A 9 -28.40 7.08 -17.65
C PHE A 9 -27.79 8.18 -18.49
N GLY A 10 -26.82 7.82 -19.33
CA GLY A 10 -26.11 8.80 -20.14
C GLY A 10 -25.14 8.17 -21.12
N SER A 11 -24.47 9.02 -21.88
CA SER A 11 -23.35 8.66 -22.74
C SER A 11 -22.21 9.62 -22.49
N ALA A 12 -21.15 9.14 -21.82
CA ALA A 12 -19.96 9.93 -21.56
C ALA A 12 -19.29 10.40 -22.87
N LEU A 13 -19.32 9.57 -23.92
CA LEU A 13 -18.77 9.89 -25.24
C LEU A 13 -19.48 11.10 -25.88
N ASN A 14 -20.80 11.19 -25.70
CA ASN A 14 -21.61 12.29 -26.22
C ASN A 14 -21.78 13.43 -25.21
N ASN A 15 -21.11 13.36 -24.06
CA ASN A 15 -21.26 14.30 -22.95
C ASN A 15 -22.73 14.50 -22.50
N PHE A 16 -23.54 13.43 -22.55
CA PHE A 16 -24.96 13.43 -22.21
C PHE A 16 -25.18 12.72 -20.87
N GLY A 17 -25.92 13.33 -19.93
CA GLY A 17 -26.16 12.79 -18.59
C GLY A 17 -25.03 13.01 -17.58
N VAL A 18 -23.89 13.56 -18.02
CA VAL A 18 -22.70 13.80 -17.18
C VAL A 18 -22.94 14.98 -16.23
N LYS A 19 -23.66 16.01 -16.67
CA LYS A 19 -23.99 17.17 -15.84
C LYS A 19 -24.87 16.76 -14.67
N GLU A 20 -25.94 16.03 -14.94
CA GLU A 20 -26.89 15.56 -13.93
C GLU A 20 -26.21 14.67 -12.89
N LEU A 21 -25.29 13.82 -13.33
CA LEU A 21 -24.42 13.02 -12.46
C LEU A 21 -23.56 13.91 -11.55
N LEU A 22 -22.88 14.92 -12.11
CA LEU A 22 -21.99 15.80 -11.35
C LEU A 22 -22.75 16.71 -10.38
N ASP A 23 -23.89 17.27 -10.81
CA ASP A 23 -24.74 18.13 -9.98
C ASP A 23 -25.21 17.33 -8.75
N CYS A 24 -25.71 16.11 -8.94
CA CYS A 24 -26.09 15.25 -7.83
C CYS A 24 -24.88 14.84 -6.99
N PHE A 25 -23.74 14.51 -7.61
CA PHE A 25 -22.52 14.15 -6.88
C PHE A 25 -22.09 15.26 -5.92
N VAL A 26 -22.08 16.53 -6.35
CA VAL A 26 -21.72 17.66 -5.48
C VAL A 26 -22.72 17.82 -4.32
N GLU A 27 -24.00 17.53 -4.54
CA GLU A 27 -25.05 17.65 -3.52
C GLU A 27 -24.97 16.56 -2.45
N ILE A 28 -24.75 15.30 -2.86
CA ILE A 28 -24.88 14.15 -1.95
C ILE A 28 -23.55 13.55 -1.51
N ALA A 29 -22.45 13.79 -2.25
CA ALA A 29 -21.17 13.22 -1.90
C ALA A 29 -20.71 13.78 -0.55
N PRO A 30 -20.16 12.92 0.32
CA PRO A 30 -19.74 13.39 1.62
C PRO A 30 -18.55 14.33 1.52
N SER A 31 -18.62 15.40 2.30
CA SER A 31 -17.44 16.16 2.70
C SER A 31 -16.43 15.27 3.44
N PRO A 32 -15.18 15.74 3.67
CA PRO A 32 -14.20 15.01 4.44
C PRO A 32 -14.82 14.44 5.72
N ARG A 33 -14.58 13.16 5.99
CA ARG A 33 -15.14 12.46 7.14
C ARG A 33 -14.07 12.21 8.19
N PRO A 34 -14.47 12.04 9.47
CA PRO A 34 -13.54 11.61 10.50
C PRO A 34 -12.82 10.31 10.15
N VAL A 35 -11.54 10.24 10.51
CA VAL A 35 -10.66 9.10 10.24
C VAL A 35 -10.24 8.49 11.57
N GLU A 36 -10.26 7.16 11.66
CA GLU A 36 -9.81 6.45 12.86
C GLU A 36 -8.27 6.36 12.86
N ALA A 37 -7.64 6.85 13.92
CA ALA A 37 -6.26 6.55 14.28
C ALA A 37 -6.25 5.50 15.40
N GLU A 38 -5.09 4.92 15.71
CA GLU A 38 -4.96 3.93 16.80
C GLU A 38 -5.36 4.50 18.15
N GLU A 39 -5.02 5.75 18.42
CA GLU A 39 -5.27 6.39 19.71
C GLU A 39 -6.67 6.98 19.83
N ARG A 40 -7.19 7.56 18.73
CA ARG A 40 -8.50 8.23 18.73
C ARG A 40 -9.02 8.46 17.31
N LYS A 41 -10.29 8.84 17.25
CA LYS A 41 -10.90 9.41 16.05
C LYS A 41 -10.45 10.85 15.84
N VAL A 42 -10.08 11.18 14.60
CA VAL A 42 -9.67 12.53 14.18
C VAL A 42 -10.76 13.14 13.32
N ASN A 43 -11.27 14.30 13.72
CA ASN A 43 -12.29 15.05 12.99
C ASN A 43 -11.64 16.01 11.99
N PRO A 44 -12.21 16.15 10.78
CA PRO A 44 -11.64 17.00 9.73
C PRO A 44 -11.67 18.50 10.06
N GLU A 45 -12.57 18.91 10.95
CA GLU A 45 -12.72 20.29 11.42
C GLU A 45 -11.68 20.68 12.50
N GLU A 46 -10.87 19.74 12.99
CA GLU A 46 -9.79 20.07 13.94
C GLU A 46 -8.80 21.05 13.31
N SER A 47 -8.34 22.03 14.10
CA SER A 47 -7.48 23.09 13.59
C SER A 47 -6.06 22.62 13.24
N LYS A 48 -5.59 21.58 13.92
CA LYS A 48 -4.22 21.07 13.75
C LYS A 48 -4.13 20.14 12.54
N PHE A 49 -3.05 20.29 11.78
CA PHE A 49 -2.80 19.43 10.64
C PHE A 49 -2.52 17.98 11.08
N THR A 50 -3.24 17.06 10.45
CA THR A 50 -2.91 15.64 10.46
C THR A 50 -3.09 15.08 9.05
N GLY A 51 -2.26 14.12 8.67
CA GLY A 51 -2.39 13.43 7.39
C GLY A 51 -1.55 12.15 7.35
N PHE A 52 -1.86 11.29 6.39
CA PHE A 52 -1.12 10.05 6.21
C PHE A 52 -0.76 9.80 4.74
N ILE A 53 0.36 9.11 4.54
CA ILE A 53 0.84 8.70 3.23
C ILE A 53 0.07 7.46 2.79
N PHE A 54 -0.70 7.55 1.72
CA PHE A 54 -1.50 6.40 1.23
C PHE A 54 -0.96 5.81 -0.07
N LYS A 55 -0.11 6.55 -0.78
CA LYS A 55 0.49 6.11 -2.04
C LYS A 55 1.87 6.73 -2.19
N ILE A 56 2.80 5.96 -2.73
CA ILE A 56 4.13 6.45 -3.10
C ILE A 56 4.33 6.13 -4.57
N THR A 57 4.96 7.03 -5.31
CA THR A 57 5.32 6.79 -6.71
C THR A 57 6.71 7.32 -6.95
N ALA A 58 7.63 6.40 -7.29
CA ALA A 58 8.97 6.79 -7.70
C ALA A 58 9.07 7.02 -9.21
N ASN A 59 10.11 7.75 -9.59
CA ASN A 59 10.58 7.86 -10.99
C ASN A 59 9.50 8.37 -11.97
N ILE A 60 8.70 9.35 -11.53
CA ILE A 60 7.77 10.06 -12.42
C ILE A 60 8.53 10.83 -13.53
N ASP A 61 9.77 11.23 -13.25
CA ASP A 61 10.69 11.82 -14.23
C ASP A 61 11.91 10.91 -14.40
N PRO A 62 12.23 10.44 -15.63
CA PRO A 62 13.42 9.61 -15.89
C PRO A 62 14.75 10.29 -15.51
N ASN A 63 14.81 11.63 -15.57
CA ASN A 63 16.04 12.40 -15.35
C ASN A 63 16.31 12.70 -13.88
N HIS A 64 15.28 12.63 -13.05
CA HIS A 64 15.37 12.86 -11.62
C HIS A 64 14.74 11.67 -10.90
N ARG A 65 15.55 10.92 -10.14
CA ARG A 65 15.10 9.88 -9.19
C ARG A 65 14.30 10.50 -8.04
N SER A 66 13.20 11.15 -8.38
CA SER A 66 12.31 11.87 -7.50
C SER A 66 11.16 10.93 -7.18
N CYS A 67 11.02 10.66 -5.89
CA CYS A 67 9.89 9.96 -5.35
C CYS A 67 8.88 10.99 -4.83
N VAL A 68 7.59 10.73 -5.04
CA VAL A 68 6.52 11.55 -4.49
C VAL A 68 5.64 10.69 -3.60
N ALA A 69 5.53 11.08 -2.34
CA ALA A 69 4.63 10.50 -1.37
C ALA A 69 3.31 11.29 -1.37
N PHE A 70 2.21 10.63 -1.70
CA PHE A 70 0.87 11.22 -1.69
C PHE A 70 0.31 11.15 -0.28
N CYS A 71 0.15 12.32 0.33
CA CYS A 71 -0.44 12.52 1.63
C CYS A 71 -1.91 12.91 1.48
N LYS A 72 -2.80 12.21 2.17
CA LYS A 72 -4.19 12.64 2.36
C LYS A 72 -4.27 13.45 3.65
N ILE A 73 -4.78 14.67 3.54
CA ILE A 73 -5.00 15.53 4.72
C ILE A 73 -6.28 15.06 5.42
N CYS A 74 -6.16 14.77 6.71
CA CYS A 74 -7.26 14.26 7.54
C CYS A 74 -7.90 15.35 8.40
N SER A 75 -7.13 16.32 8.87
CA SER A 75 -7.61 17.50 9.60
C SER A 75 -6.71 18.71 9.39
N GLY A 76 -7.21 19.88 9.76
CA GLY A 76 -6.44 21.12 9.79
C GLY A 76 -6.00 21.59 8.42
N LYS A 77 -4.88 22.33 8.43
CA LYS A 77 -4.36 23.03 7.25
C LYS A 77 -2.89 22.70 7.04
N PHE A 78 -2.56 22.19 5.88
CA PHE A 78 -1.19 22.11 5.42
C PHE A 78 -0.71 23.49 4.97
N VAL A 79 0.53 23.84 5.33
CA VAL A 79 1.19 25.09 4.97
C VAL A 79 2.64 24.78 4.59
N ARG A 80 3.02 25.21 3.39
CA ARG A 80 4.38 25.03 2.85
C ARG A 80 5.45 25.58 3.80
N ASN A 81 6.59 24.87 3.87
CA ASN A 81 7.73 25.17 4.76
C ASN A 81 7.43 25.13 6.28
N SER A 82 6.20 24.79 6.69
CA SER A 82 5.90 24.56 8.10
C SER A 82 6.52 23.26 8.61
N PRO A 83 6.89 23.20 9.90
CA PRO A 83 7.43 21.98 10.50
C PRO A 83 6.31 20.96 10.78
N TYR A 84 6.47 19.75 10.26
CA TYR A 84 5.59 18.61 10.54
C TYR A 84 6.37 17.48 11.18
N LEU A 85 5.79 16.87 12.21
CA LEU A 85 6.36 15.69 12.85
C LEU A 85 6.03 14.45 12.03
N HIS A 86 7.06 13.74 11.59
CA HIS A 86 6.95 12.38 11.05
C HIS A 86 7.00 11.38 12.19
N ILE A 87 5.86 10.75 12.47
CA ILE A 87 5.63 9.96 13.68
C ILE A 87 6.58 8.76 13.77
N ARG A 88 6.63 7.92 12.72
CA ARG A 88 7.46 6.70 12.70
C ARG A 88 8.95 6.97 12.97
N HIS A 89 9.47 8.12 12.53
CA HIS A 89 10.88 8.48 12.74
C HIS A 89 11.11 9.48 13.87
N GLY A 90 10.06 10.06 14.47
CA GLY A 90 10.17 11.12 15.47
C GLY A 90 10.91 12.36 14.96
N LYS A 91 10.92 12.60 13.64
CA LYS A 91 11.69 13.70 13.02
C LYS A 91 10.77 14.81 12.53
N ILE A 92 11.21 16.04 12.70
CA ILE A 92 10.53 17.20 12.13
C ILE A 92 11.01 17.38 10.68
N ILE A 93 10.06 17.45 9.76
CA ILE A 93 10.29 17.60 8.32
C ILE A 93 9.62 18.90 7.86
N ARG A 94 10.22 19.54 6.85
CA ARG A 94 9.64 20.71 6.15
C ARG A 94 9.58 20.42 4.66
N PHE A 95 8.51 20.86 4.01
CA PHE A 95 8.30 20.65 2.58
C PHE A 95 8.38 21.97 1.82
N SER A 96 9.42 22.13 1.02
CA SER A 96 9.68 23.33 0.24
C SER A 96 9.02 23.33 -1.14
N SER A 97 8.63 22.17 -1.67
CA SER A 97 7.98 22.03 -2.97
C SER A 97 6.84 20.98 -2.95
N PRO A 98 5.85 21.12 -2.05
CA PRO A 98 4.67 20.26 -2.06
C PRO A 98 3.86 20.52 -3.33
N THR A 99 3.39 19.44 -3.96
CA THR A 99 2.74 19.49 -5.28
C THR A 99 1.28 19.10 -5.14
N GLN A 100 0.37 19.86 -5.74
CA GLN A 100 -0.99 19.41 -5.99
C GLN A 100 -1.10 18.93 -7.44
N PHE A 101 -1.82 17.82 -7.64
CA PHE A 101 -2.04 17.26 -8.96
C PHE A 101 -3.40 17.73 -9.45
N MET A 102 -3.42 18.73 -10.33
CA MET A 102 -4.64 19.19 -10.98
C MET A 102 -4.57 18.85 -12.47
N ALA A 103 -5.35 17.84 -12.87
CA ALA A 103 -5.31 17.23 -14.20
C ALA A 103 -3.87 16.80 -14.59
N GLN A 104 -3.32 17.36 -15.68
CA GLN A 104 -1.98 17.03 -16.19
C GLN A 104 -0.87 17.93 -15.62
N ARG A 105 -1.21 18.94 -14.79
CA ARG A 105 -0.25 19.92 -14.30
C ARG A 105 0.15 19.62 -12.85
N LYS A 106 1.45 19.61 -12.61
CA LYS A 106 2.05 19.65 -11.28
C LYS A 106 2.21 21.11 -10.88
N THR A 107 1.50 21.55 -9.85
CA THR A 107 1.62 22.92 -9.32
C THR A 107 2.11 22.85 -7.89
N THR A 108 3.13 23.66 -7.56
CA THR A 108 3.50 23.86 -6.17
C THR A 108 2.40 24.63 -5.46
N ILE A 109 2.05 24.20 -4.26
CA ILE A 109 1.00 24.83 -3.45
C ILE A 109 1.59 25.40 -2.16
N ASP A 110 0.97 26.47 -1.67
CA ASP A 110 1.34 27.07 -0.39
C ASP A 110 0.47 26.55 0.76
N GLU A 111 -0.77 26.14 0.47
CA GLU A 111 -1.72 25.62 1.47
C GLU A 111 -2.67 24.55 0.90
N ALA A 112 -3.19 23.69 1.77
CA ALA A 112 -4.22 22.69 1.47
C ALA A 112 -5.00 22.29 2.75
N TRP A 113 -6.20 21.72 2.59
CA TRP A 113 -7.13 21.44 3.70
C TRP A 113 -7.52 19.96 3.80
N ALA A 114 -8.18 19.58 4.88
CA ALA A 114 -8.75 18.25 5.05
C ALA A 114 -9.55 17.81 3.82
N GLY A 115 -9.28 16.60 3.33
CA GLY A 115 -9.84 16.07 2.08
C GLY A 115 -8.90 16.19 0.87
N ASP A 116 -7.99 17.16 0.87
CA ASP A 116 -7.04 17.34 -0.22
C ASP A 116 -5.98 16.23 -0.22
N ILE A 117 -5.45 15.97 -1.41
CA ILE A 117 -4.32 15.08 -1.65
C ILE A 117 -3.14 15.93 -2.13
N ILE A 118 -2.05 15.87 -1.39
CA ILE A 118 -0.82 16.60 -1.69
C ILE A 118 0.32 15.60 -1.96
N GLY A 119 1.15 15.90 -2.95
CA GLY A 119 2.39 15.19 -3.25
C GLY A 119 3.55 15.82 -2.50
N LEU A 120 4.18 15.06 -1.62
CA LEU A 120 5.34 15.46 -0.86
C LEU A 120 6.61 14.88 -1.51
N PRO A 121 7.64 15.69 -1.76
CA PRO A 121 8.89 15.19 -2.31
C PRO A 121 9.58 14.27 -1.29
N ASP A 122 9.97 13.09 -1.75
CA ASP A 122 10.68 12.10 -0.95
C ASP A 122 12.06 11.78 -1.55
N SER A 123 13.01 12.69 -1.37
CA SER A 123 14.35 12.58 -1.96
C SER A 123 15.26 11.53 -1.30
N GLY A 124 14.73 10.65 -0.44
CA GLY A 124 15.53 9.65 0.27
C GLY A 124 14.82 8.34 0.61
N GLY A 125 13.58 8.11 0.15
CA GLY A 125 12.78 6.95 0.57
C GLY A 125 12.45 7.00 2.06
N THR A 126 12.21 8.21 2.58
CA THR A 126 11.91 8.46 4.00
C THR A 126 10.52 7.97 4.35
N PHE A 127 9.58 8.09 3.41
CA PHE A 127 8.18 7.74 3.63
C PHE A 127 7.90 6.29 3.28
N LYS A 128 6.94 5.72 4.02
CA LYS A 128 6.28 4.46 3.72
C LYS A 128 4.77 4.69 3.66
N ILE A 129 4.06 3.80 2.96
CA ILE A 129 2.59 3.78 3.00
C ILE A 129 2.16 3.54 4.46
N GLY A 130 1.20 4.34 4.93
CA GLY A 130 0.74 4.39 6.32
C GLY A 130 1.46 5.39 7.21
N ASP A 131 2.56 6.01 6.74
CA ASP A 131 3.26 7.00 7.56
C ASP A 131 2.37 8.20 7.88
N THR A 132 2.36 8.61 9.14
CA THR A 132 1.56 9.74 9.63
C THR A 132 2.42 11.00 9.83
N LEU A 133 1.85 12.14 9.46
CA LEU A 133 2.39 13.48 9.66
C LEU A 133 1.42 14.29 10.53
N THR A 134 1.94 14.97 11.56
CA THR A 134 1.14 15.82 12.46
C THR A 134 1.85 17.12 12.81
N GLU A 135 1.15 18.03 13.49
CA GLU A 135 1.74 19.21 14.17
C GLU A 135 2.18 18.90 15.62
N GLY A 136 2.69 17.70 15.86
CA GLY A 136 3.36 17.32 17.11
C GLY A 136 2.58 16.33 17.99
N GLU A 137 1.30 16.09 17.70
CA GLU A 137 0.52 15.04 18.36
C GLU A 137 1.04 13.64 17.93
N GLN A 138 1.17 12.72 18.88
CA GLN A 138 1.47 11.32 18.58
C GLN A 138 0.18 10.62 18.14
N LEU A 139 -0.01 10.52 16.83
CA LEU A 139 -1.15 9.84 16.22
C LEU A 139 -0.66 8.87 15.16
N HIS A 140 -1.20 7.67 15.15
CA HIS A 140 -0.92 6.66 14.14
C HIS A 140 -2.19 6.39 13.35
N PHE A 141 -2.29 6.96 12.15
CA PHE A 141 -3.32 6.51 11.22
C PHE A 141 -2.99 5.11 10.75
N LYS A 142 -4.04 4.29 10.67
CA LYS A 142 -3.94 3.03 9.95
C LYS A 142 -3.73 3.34 8.48
N GLY A 143 -2.79 2.65 7.86
CA GLY A 143 -2.47 2.83 6.45
C GLY A 143 -3.59 2.32 5.55
N LEU A 144 -3.23 1.97 4.31
CA LEU A 144 -4.11 1.14 3.51
C LEU A 144 -3.77 -0.32 3.84
N PRO A 145 -4.77 -1.16 4.22
CA PRO A 145 -4.51 -2.56 4.47
C PRO A 145 -3.94 -3.19 3.20
N SER A 146 -2.88 -3.97 3.36
CA SER A 146 -2.43 -4.85 2.29
C SER A 146 -3.36 -6.06 2.26
N PHE A 147 -4.11 -6.22 1.18
CA PHE A 147 -4.99 -7.36 0.99
C PHE A 147 -4.19 -8.58 0.53
N SER A 148 -4.61 -9.79 0.89
CA SER A 148 -4.05 -11.00 0.29
C SER A 148 -4.07 -10.86 -1.23
N PRO A 149 -2.93 -11.08 -1.92
CA PRO A 149 -2.90 -11.06 -3.36
C PRO A 149 -3.76 -12.17 -3.98
N GLU A 150 -4.11 -11.98 -5.25
CA GLU A 150 -4.93 -12.90 -6.05
C GLU A 150 -4.08 -13.70 -7.05
N MET A 151 -2.88 -13.21 -7.40
CA MET A 151 -1.97 -13.84 -8.35
C MET A 151 -0.58 -13.94 -7.75
N PHE A 152 0.10 -15.07 -7.95
CA PHE A 152 1.41 -15.34 -7.38
C PHE A 152 2.36 -15.87 -8.45
N LYS A 153 3.61 -15.40 -8.41
CA LYS A 153 4.70 -15.94 -9.24
C LYS A 153 6.00 -15.92 -8.46
N TYR A 154 6.87 -16.88 -8.73
CA TYR A 154 8.27 -16.75 -8.32
C TYR A 154 8.97 -15.73 -9.22
N ILE A 155 9.79 -14.89 -8.60
CA ILE A 155 10.70 -14.01 -9.32
C ILE A 155 12.09 -14.63 -9.37
N GLU A 156 12.60 -14.82 -10.57
CA GLU A 156 13.95 -15.33 -10.81
C GLU A 156 14.82 -14.25 -11.42
N ASN A 157 16.09 -14.25 -11.01
CA ASN A 157 17.08 -13.39 -11.64
C ASN A 157 17.46 -13.95 -13.01
N ALA A 158 17.29 -13.15 -14.06
CA ALA A 158 17.67 -13.54 -15.41
C ALA A 158 19.15 -13.29 -15.70
N ASP A 159 19.84 -12.50 -14.87
CA ASP A 159 21.26 -12.16 -14.99
C ASP A 159 21.97 -12.35 -13.63
N PRO A 160 22.69 -13.47 -13.42
CA PRO A 160 23.37 -13.76 -12.15
C PRO A 160 24.30 -12.63 -11.67
N MET A 161 24.86 -11.81 -12.56
CA MET A 161 25.76 -10.71 -12.20
C MET A 161 25.03 -9.53 -11.55
N LYS A 162 23.70 -9.44 -11.70
CA LYS A 162 22.87 -8.32 -11.26
C LYS A 162 21.96 -8.61 -10.07
N GLN A 163 22.29 -9.62 -9.27
CA GLN A 163 21.51 -10.03 -8.10
C GLN A 163 21.30 -8.90 -7.08
N LYS A 164 22.32 -8.05 -6.87
CA LYS A 164 22.24 -6.92 -5.93
C LYS A 164 21.27 -5.84 -6.42
N GLN A 165 21.33 -5.51 -7.71
CA GLN A 165 20.44 -4.55 -8.36
C GLN A 165 19.00 -5.05 -8.36
N LEU A 166 18.78 -6.33 -8.70
CA LEU A 166 17.47 -6.95 -8.65
C LEU A 166 16.89 -6.90 -7.25
N SER A 167 17.66 -7.30 -6.23
CA SER A 167 17.18 -7.31 -4.84
C SER A 167 16.80 -5.90 -4.39
N LYS A 168 17.65 -4.90 -4.64
CA LYS A 168 17.37 -3.50 -4.32
C LYS A 168 16.12 -2.98 -5.04
N GLY A 169 15.96 -3.31 -6.33
CA GLY A 169 14.81 -2.89 -7.12
C GLY A 169 13.50 -3.53 -6.65
N ILE A 170 13.52 -4.83 -6.32
CA ILE A 170 12.37 -5.51 -5.72
C ILE A 170 12.01 -4.80 -4.41
N ASP A 171 12.96 -4.63 -3.49
CA ASP A 171 12.69 -4.06 -2.17
C ASP A 171 12.04 -2.67 -2.29
N GLN A 172 12.56 -1.81 -3.17
CA GLN A 172 12.01 -0.48 -3.42
C GLN A 172 10.61 -0.53 -4.06
N LEU A 173 10.39 -1.38 -5.05
CA LEU A 173 9.07 -1.54 -5.68
C LEU A 173 8.02 -2.07 -4.69
N MET A 174 8.43 -2.90 -3.74
CA MET A 174 7.55 -3.36 -2.67
C MET A 174 7.28 -2.25 -1.64
N ASP A 175 8.25 -1.36 -1.35
CA ASP A 175 8.05 -0.19 -0.49
C ASP A 175 7.06 0.81 -1.08
N GLU A 176 7.03 0.92 -2.41
CA GLU A 176 6.04 1.71 -3.14
C GLU A 176 4.63 1.08 -3.13
N GLY A 177 4.48 -0.14 -2.62
CA GLY A 177 3.20 -0.86 -2.59
C GLY A 177 2.74 -1.40 -3.95
N VAL A 178 3.66 -1.56 -4.91
CA VAL A 178 3.32 -2.08 -6.26
C VAL A 178 2.82 -3.52 -6.18
N ALA A 179 3.39 -4.32 -5.28
CA ALA A 179 3.03 -5.70 -5.02
C ALA A 179 3.49 -6.11 -3.61
N GLN A 180 3.21 -7.36 -3.23
CA GLN A 180 3.69 -7.95 -1.98
C GLN A 180 4.80 -8.97 -2.25
N LEU A 181 5.79 -8.99 -1.37
CA LEU A 181 6.89 -9.93 -1.39
C LEU A 181 6.76 -10.91 -0.22
N PHE A 182 6.83 -12.20 -0.57
CA PHE A 182 6.93 -13.29 0.38
C PHE A 182 8.20 -14.10 0.12
N ILE A 183 8.79 -14.63 1.17
CA ILE A 183 9.96 -15.52 1.10
C ILE A 183 9.50 -16.91 1.55
N ASN A 184 9.44 -17.85 0.61
CA ASN A 184 9.07 -19.23 0.90
C ASN A 184 10.11 -19.86 1.84
N GLN A 185 9.67 -20.40 2.97
CA GLN A 185 10.57 -20.98 3.98
C GLN A 185 11.17 -22.31 3.53
N PHE A 186 10.50 -23.04 2.64
CA PHE A 186 10.95 -24.35 2.18
C PHE A 186 12.15 -24.27 1.24
N ASN A 187 12.14 -23.33 0.30
CA ASN A 187 13.16 -23.22 -0.76
C ASN A 187 13.89 -21.87 -0.80
N GLY A 188 13.53 -20.92 0.07
CA GLY A 188 14.13 -19.58 0.13
C GLY A 188 13.80 -18.68 -1.06
N ARG A 189 12.93 -19.12 -1.99
CA ARG A 189 12.61 -18.37 -3.21
C ARG A 189 11.67 -17.21 -2.89
N LYS A 190 11.86 -16.11 -3.62
CA LYS A 190 11.01 -14.92 -3.54
C LYS A 190 9.75 -15.11 -4.36
N ILE A 191 8.60 -14.92 -3.74
CA ILE A 191 7.28 -14.94 -4.34
C ILE A 191 6.76 -13.50 -4.39
N ILE A 192 6.29 -13.08 -5.56
CA ILE A 192 5.61 -11.81 -5.73
C ILE A 192 4.11 -12.08 -5.87
N GLY A 193 3.32 -11.46 -5.00
CA GLY A 193 1.88 -11.50 -5.02
C GLY A 193 1.30 -10.17 -5.52
N THR A 194 0.42 -10.24 -6.52
CA THR A 194 -0.28 -9.07 -7.10
C THR A 194 -1.79 -9.24 -7.09
N VAL A 195 -2.51 -8.13 -7.22
CA VAL A 195 -3.98 -8.12 -7.40
C VAL A 195 -4.34 -8.35 -8.87
N GLY A 196 -3.45 -7.96 -9.80
CA GLY A 196 -3.65 -8.18 -11.24
C GLY A 196 -2.37 -8.46 -12.00
N GLN A 197 -2.52 -9.00 -13.22
CA GLN A 197 -1.42 -9.42 -14.09
C GLN A 197 -0.51 -8.24 -14.50
N LEU A 198 -1.08 -7.07 -14.79
CA LEU A 198 -0.35 -5.89 -15.24
C LEU A 198 0.75 -5.46 -14.25
N GLN A 199 0.57 -5.73 -12.95
CA GLN A 199 1.58 -5.39 -11.94
C GLN A 199 2.89 -6.18 -12.15
N PHE A 200 2.84 -7.44 -12.63
CA PHE A 200 4.05 -8.19 -12.97
C PHE A 200 4.81 -7.55 -14.14
N GLU A 201 4.09 -7.08 -15.15
CA GLU A 201 4.67 -6.42 -16.33
C GLU A 201 5.30 -5.08 -15.93
N VAL A 202 4.62 -4.30 -15.09
CA VAL A 202 5.15 -3.05 -14.52
C VAL A 202 6.41 -3.32 -13.71
N ILE A 203 6.43 -4.33 -12.84
CA ILE A 203 7.63 -4.70 -12.05
C ILE A 203 8.78 -5.06 -12.98
N GLN A 204 8.54 -5.92 -13.97
CA GLN A 204 9.59 -6.33 -14.92
C GLN A 204 10.14 -5.14 -15.72
N TYR A 205 9.26 -4.26 -16.21
CA TYR A 205 9.64 -3.03 -16.91
C TYR A 205 10.47 -2.10 -16.02
N ARG A 206 10.03 -1.85 -14.78
CA ARG A 206 10.73 -0.94 -13.86
C ARG A 206 12.06 -1.50 -13.41
N LEU A 207 12.16 -2.80 -13.12
CA LEU A 207 13.43 -3.46 -12.81
C LEU A 207 14.45 -3.26 -13.94
N LEU A 208 14.02 -3.42 -15.19
CA LEU A 208 14.89 -3.26 -16.34
C LEU A 208 15.31 -1.81 -16.55
N ASN A 209 14.38 -0.86 -16.50
CA ASN A 209 14.67 0.54 -16.86
C ASN A 209 15.30 1.35 -15.72
N GLU A 210 14.95 1.07 -14.46
CA GLU A 210 15.39 1.87 -13.32
C GLU A 210 16.62 1.28 -12.63
N TYR A 211 16.74 -0.06 -12.65
CA TYR A 211 17.80 -0.80 -11.95
C TYR A 211 18.72 -1.56 -12.90
N ASN A 212 18.45 -1.53 -14.21
CA ASN A 212 19.17 -2.29 -15.22
C ASN A 212 19.16 -3.81 -14.91
N ALA A 213 18.13 -4.31 -14.22
CA ALA A 213 18.03 -5.69 -13.77
C ALA A 213 16.90 -6.43 -14.51
N SER A 214 17.20 -7.60 -15.05
CA SER A 214 16.21 -8.43 -15.75
C SER A 214 15.72 -9.56 -14.83
N CYS A 215 14.42 -9.84 -14.87
CA CYS A 215 13.82 -10.94 -14.14
C CYS A 215 12.98 -11.83 -15.06
N ARG A 216 12.80 -13.09 -14.63
CA ARG A 216 11.87 -14.05 -15.22
C ARG A 216 10.82 -14.42 -14.19
N TRP A 217 9.63 -14.69 -14.69
CA TRP A 217 8.52 -15.13 -13.85
C TRP A 217 8.31 -16.62 -14.03
N GLU A 218 8.31 -17.36 -12.92
CA GLU A 218 7.85 -18.74 -12.90
C GLU A 218 6.44 -18.79 -12.29
N PRO A 219 5.46 -19.41 -12.97
CA PRO A 219 4.10 -19.54 -12.46
C PRO A 219 4.05 -20.24 -11.11
N LEU A 220 3.22 -19.75 -10.21
CA LEU A 220 2.96 -20.37 -8.92
C LEU A 220 1.46 -20.42 -8.68
N SER A 221 0.90 -21.63 -8.60
CA SER A 221 -0.51 -21.83 -8.30
C SER A 221 -0.75 -21.77 -6.81
N LEU A 222 -1.28 -20.64 -6.35
CA LEU A 222 -1.77 -20.44 -4.99
C LEU A 222 -3.17 -19.86 -5.04
N TYR A 223 -3.98 -20.26 -4.08
CA TYR A 223 -5.31 -19.69 -3.88
C TYR A 223 -5.24 -18.42 -3.04
N LYS A 224 -4.50 -18.43 -1.93
CA LYS A 224 -4.45 -17.28 -1.02
C LYS A 224 -3.19 -17.26 -0.15
N ALA A 225 -2.75 -16.06 0.22
CA ALA A 225 -1.73 -15.85 1.24
C ALA A 225 -2.41 -15.31 2.50
N CYS A 226 -2.31 -16.05 3.60
CA CYS A 226 -2.97 -15.69 4.85
C CYS A 226 -1.91 -15.42 5.91
N TRP A 227 -1.94 -14.25 6.55
CA TRP A 227 -1.14 -14.06 7.75
C TRP A 227 -1.72 -14.88 8.89
N ILE A 228 -0.86 -15.49 9.69
CA ILE A 228 -1.29 -16.35 10.79
C ILE A 228 -0.81 -15.81 12.14
N GLU A 229 -1.72 -15.81 13.10
CA GLU A 229 -1.48 -15.44 14.49
C GLU A 229 -2.14 -16.44 15.43
N SER A 230 -1.56 -16.66 16.60
CA SER A 230 -2.15 -17.48 17.66
C SER A 230 -1.60 -17.06 19.01
N ASN A 231 -2.46 -17.06 20.03
CA ASN A 231 -2.04 -16.93 21.43
C ASN A 231 -1.39 -18.22 21.97
N ASN A 232 -1.54 -19.35 21.26
CA ASN A 232 -0.90 -20.62 21.59
C ASN A 232 0.31 -20.86 20.68
N GLN A 233 1.49 -20.58 21.22
CA GLN A 233 2.76 -20.69 20.49
C GLN A 233 3.10 -22.13 20.08
N GLU A 234 2.80 -23.12 20.91
CA GLU A 234 3.09 -24.54 20.62
C GLU A 234 2.28 -25.03 19.42
N GLU A 235 1.00 -24.67 19.36
CA GLU A 235 0.13 -25.01 18.24
C GLU A 235 0.54 -24.30 16.95
N LEU A 236 0.96 -23.03 17.04
CA LEU A 236 1.47 -22.27 15.90
C LEU A 236 2.76 -22.89 15.35
N GLU A 237 3.67 -23.34 16.21
CA GLU A 237 4.89 -24.04 15.80
C GLU A 237 4.60 -25.42 15.20
N ALA A 238 3.66 -26.17 15.78
CA ALA A 238 3.20 -27.44 15.24
C ALA A 238 2.59 -27.27 13.84
N PHE A 239 1.77 -26.23 13.64
CA PHE A 239 1.22 -25.87 12.34
C PHE A 239 2.32 -25.56 11.33
N GLN A 240 3.26 -24.67 11.68
CA GLN A 240 4.39 -24.31 10.82
C GLN A 240 5.24 -25.51 10.43
N LYS A 241 5.50 -26.44 11.36
CA LYS A 241 6.23 -27.69 11.08
C LYS A 241 5.43 -28.60 10.14
N ARG A 242 4.14 -28.80 10.40
CA ARG A 242 3.26 -29.67 9.60
C ARG A 242 3.04 -29.13 8.19
N LYS A 243 2.99 -27.81 8.02
CA LYS A 243 2.74 -27.10 6.75
C LYS A 243 3.98 -26.41 6.20
N TYR A 244 5.18 -26.83 6.59
CA TYR A 244 6.45 -26.15 6.27
C TYR A 244 6.63 -25.78 4.78
N GLN A 245 6.21 -26.66 3.86
CA GLN A 245 6.28 -26.44 2.42
C GLN A 245 5.45 -25.25 1.91
N TYR A 246 4.41 -24.88 2.67
CA TYR A 246 3.45 -23.84 2.38
C TYR A 246 3.63 -22.62 3.29
N MET A 247 4.72 -22.57 4.07
CA MET A 247 5.02 -21.42 4.91
C MET A 247 5.90 -20.42 4.18
N ALA A 248 5.58 -19.15 4.34
CA ALA A 248 6.38 -18.03 3.90
C ALA A 248 6.51 -16.98 5.00
N LYS A 249 7.44 -16.06 4.78
CA LYS A 249 7.60 -14.84 5.57
C LYS A 249 7.31 -13.65 4.69
N ASP A 250 6.56 -12.68 5.20
CA ASP A 250 6.46 -11.38 4.53
C ASP A 250 7.72 -10.53 4.80
N ARG A 251 7.72 -9.29 4.30
CA ARG A 251 8.85 -8.35 4.47
C ARG A 251 9.11 -7.95 5.93
N GLU A 252 8.11 -8.07 6.80
CA GLU A 252 8.21 -7.75 8.23
C GLU A 252 8.57 -8.99 9.07
N GLY A 253 8.75 -10.15 8.42
CA GLY A 253 9.06 -11.40 9.11
C GLY A 253 7.85 -12.06 9.76
N ARG A 254 6.63 -11.62 9.43
CA ARG A 254 5.39 -12.26 9.89
C ARG A 254 5.16 -13.58 9.16
N ASN A 255 4.53 -14.52 9.85
CA ASN A 255 4.22 -15.83 9.29
C ASN A 255 3.06 -15.72 8.30
N VAL A 256 3.26 -16.28 7.11
CA VAL A 256 2.26 -16.32 6.05
C VAL A 256 2.06 -17.77 5.60
N PHE A 257 0.82 -18.24 5.67
CA PHE A 257 0.41 -19.51 5.11
C PHE A 257 -0.03 -19.33 3.65
N LEU A 258 0.64 -20.04 2.75
CA LEU A 258 0.35 -20.05 1.31
C LEU A 258 -0.60 -21.21 0.99
N ALA A 259 -1.90 -20.95 1.00
CA ALA A 259 -2.90 -21.94 0.64
C ALA A 259 -2.90 -22.16 -0.87
N ASP A 260 -2.76 -23.41 -1.31
CA ASP A 260 -2.84 -23.80 -2.72
C ASP A 260 -4.29 -23.89 -3.24
N SER A 261 -5.26 -24.10 -2.34
CA SER A 261 -6.68 -24.24 -2.64
C SER A 261 -7.55 -23.77 -1.48
N ASN A 262 -8.81 -23.44 -1.79
CA ASN A 262 -9.80 -23.10 -0.76
C ASN A 262 -10.04 -24.26 0.22
N TYR A 263 -10.03 -25.49 -0.27
CA TYR A 263 -10.21 -26.68 0.57
C TYR A 263 -9.10 -26.82 1.61
N VAL A 264 -7.83 -26.65 1.21
CA VAL A 264 -6.69 -26.72 2.13
C VAL A 264 -6.74 -25.62 3.19
N LEU A 265 -7.17 -24.41 2.80
CA LEU A 265 -7.39 -23.31 3.75
C LEU A 265 -8.48 -23.66 4.78
N GLN A 266 -9.64 -24.15 4.32
CA GLN A 266 -10.73 -24.54 5.21
C GLN A 266 -10.33 -25.68 6.16
N MET A 267 -9.63 -26.69 5.66
CA MET A 267 -9.11 -27.79 6.49
C MET A 267 -8.13 -27.29 7.54
N ALA A 268 -7.24 -26.35 7.19
CA ALA A 268 -6.33 -25.74 8.15
C ALA A 268 -7.07 -24.99 9.26
N GLN A 269 -8.12 -24.24 8.92
CA GLN A 269 -8.96 -23.52 9.88
C GLN A 269 -9.75 -24.47 10.81
N ILE A 270 -10.16 -25.64 10.32
CA ILE A 270 -10.88 -26.65 11.10
C ILE A 270 -9.93 -27.40 12.04
N ASP A 271 -8.77 -27.81 11.54
CA ASP A 271 -7.76 -28.58 12.28
C ASP A 271 -7.09 -27.74 13.38
N PHE A 272 -6.92 -26.43 13.16
CA PHE A 272 -6.17 -25.52 14.03
C PHE A 272 -7.04 -24.33 14.46
N LYS A 273 -7.97 -24.59 15.38
CA LYS A 273 -8.99 -23.60 15.78
C LYS A 273 -8.45 -22.40 16.56
N ASN A 274 -7.28 -22.54 17.18
CA ASN A 274 -6.68 -21.43 17.93
C ASN A 274 -5.79 -20.54 17.06
N ILE A 275 -5.62 -20.88 15.77
CA ILE A 275 -4.89 -20.05 14.80
C ILE A 275 -5.89 -19.18 14.05
N THR A 276 -5.66 -17.88 14.09
CA THR A 276 -6.41 -16.91 13.31
C THR A 276 -5.72 -16.70 11.96
N PHE A 277 -6.51 -16.70 10.88
CA PHE A 277 -6.03 -16.52 9.51
C PHE A 277 -6.54 -15.17 8.99
N HIS A 278 -5.63 -14.23 8.78
CA HIS A 278 -5.93 -12.87 8.34
C HIS A 278 -5.71 -12.74 6.84
N PHE A 279 -6.65 -12.07 6.16
CA PHE A 279 -6.59 -11.78 4.73
C PHE A 279 -6.17 -10.33 4.43
N THR A 280 -5.97 -9.55 5.48
CA THR A 280 -5.45 -8.19 5.44
C THR A 280 -4.25 -8.13 6.37
N SER A 281 -3.27 -7.29 6.04
CA SER A 281 -2.08 -7.09 6.87
C SER A 281 -2.35 -6.25 8.13
N GLU A 282 -3.53 -5.65 8.23
CA GLU A 282 -4.03 -4.96 9.42
C GLU A 282 -4.79 -5.95 10.28
N PHE A 283 -4.10 -6.54 11.25
CA PHE A 283 -4.66 -7.37 12.31
C PHE A 283 -3.90 -7.13 13.60
#